data_AF-A0A7S2EKT2-F1
#
_entry.id   AF-A0A7S2EKT2-F1
#
_cell.length_a   1.000
_cell.length_b   1.000
_cell.length_c   1.000
_cell.angle_alpha   90.00
_cell.angle_beta   90.00
_cell.angle_gamma   90.00
#
_symmetry.space_group_name_H-M   'P 1'
#
loop_
_entity.id
_entity.type
_entity.pdbx_description
1 polymer ?
#
loop_
_entity_poly.entity_id
_entity_poly.type
_entity_poly.pdbx_seq_one_letter_code
_entity_poly.pdbx_strand_id
1 'polypeptide(L)'
;MTPPHVDIEGEGPSLKYSKPNKDEETDSSIAGEFPDEFLRRIPKTDLHCHLDGSIRIQTLIDLCKEQNLELPSYDVEELKTGLFKEKYNNLEEYLQCFMYTTAALRQTDALERVSYEFAVDQFNVGVRYFEVRFAPQLFAIPGTLTMEDVLKSVNKGLVRATKEYNSHEAVESGDEPEYAYGIIVCAMRYFQPSFS
;
A
#
# COMPACT_ATOMS: atom_id res chain seq x y z
N MET A 1 13.84 -43.33 -14.02
CA MET A 1 12.84 -43.83 -13.06
C MET A 1 11.98 -42.64 -12.67
N THR A 2 10.79 -42.55 -13.24
CA THR A 2 9.79 -41.51 -12.96
C THR A 2 9.05 -41.87 -11.67
N PRO A 3 8.68 -40.90 -10.79
CA PRO A 3 7.87 -41.21 -9.62
C PRO A 3 6.48 -41.72 -10.03
N PRO A 4 5.82 -42.55 -9.21
CA PRO A 4 4.48 -43.01 -9.51
C PRO A 4 3.48 -41.84 -9.42
N HIS A 5 2.51 -41.83 -10.33
CA HIS A 5 1.32 -40.99 -10.26
C HIS A 5 0.52 -41.35 -9.00
N VAL A 6 0.15 -40.33 -8.21
CA VAL A 6 -0.82 -40.46 -7.13
C VAL A 6 -2.17 -40.02 -7.69
N ASP A 7 -3.10 -40.96 -7.82
CA ASP A 7 -4.50 -40.65 -8.16
C ASP A 7 -5.17 -40.04 -6.93
N ILE A 8 -5.49 -38.75 -7.01
CA ILE A 8 -6.28 -38.06 -6.00
C ILE A 8 -7.74 -38.11 -6.46
N GLU A 9 -8.38 -39.27 -6.32
CA GLU A 9 -9.84 -39.36 -6.39
C GLU A 9 -10.43 -39.18 -4.99
N GLY A 10 -10.66 -37.91 -4.65
CA GLY A 10 -11.51 -37.52 -3.53
C GLY A 10 -12.36 -36.34 -3.97
N GLU A 11 -13.67 -36.56 -4.16
CA GLU A 11 -14.61 -35.47 -4.37
C GLU A 11 -14.61 -34.57 -3.12
N GLY A 12 -13.94 -33.42 -3.22
CA GLY A 12 -14.09 -32.35 -2.23
C GLY A 12 -15.57 -31.92 -2.16
N PRO A 13 -16.05 -31.44 -1.00
CA PRO A 13 -17.45 -31.08 -0.84
C PRO A 13 -17.84 -30.03 -1.89
N SER A 14 -18.77 -30.41 -2.78
CA SER A 14 -19.38 -29.52 -3.76
C SER A 14 -20.19 -28.46 -3.01
N LEU A 15 -19.59 -27.31 -2.76
CA LEU A 15 -20.31 -26.11 -2.34
C LEU A 15 -21.14 -25.63 -3.53
N LYS A 16 -22.37 -26.15 -3.63
CA LYS A 16 -23.36 -25.65 -4.58
C LYS A 16 -23.73 -24.23 -4.16
N TYR A 17 -23.26 -23.24 -4.92
CA TYR A 17 -23.76 -21.89 -4.82
C TYR A 17 -25.19 -21.84 -5.37
N SER A 18 -26.18 -21.84 -4.49
CA SER A 18 -27.56 -21.49 -4.83
C SER A 18 -27.69 -19.97 -4.79
N LYS A 19 -28.25 -19.37 -5.86
CA LYS A 19 -28.66 -17.96 -5.82
C LYS A 19 -29.66 -17.78 -4.67
N PRO A 20 -29.49 -16.79 -3.78
CA PRO A 20 -30.42 -16.58 -2.67
C PRO A 20 -31.82 -16.26 -3.21
N ASN A 21 -32.83 -16.89 -2.60
CA ASN A 21 -34.23 -16.68 -2.92
C ASN A 21 -34.67 -15.32 -2.35
N LYS A 22 -35.40 -14.51 -3.12
CA LYS A 22 -35.77 -13.13 -2.73
C LYS A 22 -36.71 -13.04 -1.52
N ASP A 23 -37.26 -14.17 -1.10
CA ASP A 23 -38.23 -14.28 -0.02
C ASP A 23 -37.67 -15.00 1.23
N GLU A 24 -36.37 -15.35 1.23
CA GLU A 24 -35.69 -15.80 2.46
C GLU A 24 -35.30 -14.58 3.27
N GLU A 25 -35.97 -14.42 4.41
CA GLU A 25 -35.60 -13.48 5.47
C GLU A 25 -34.14 -13.78 5.85
N THR A 26 -33.22 -12.96 5.32
CA THR A 26 -31.79 -13.07 5.60
C THR A 26 -31.62 -13.01 7.10
N ASP A 27 -31.21 -14.13 7.70
CA ASP A 27 -30.84 -14.16 9.09
C ASP A 27 -29.65 -13.21 9.28
N SER A 28 -29.95 -12.02 9.80
CA SER A 28 -28.96 -10.99 10.12
C SER A 28 -27.90 -11.46 11.12
N SER A 29 -28.06 -12.65 11.72
CA SER A 29 -27.07 -13.27 12.60
C SER A 29 -25.81 -13.78 11.89
N ILE A 30 -25.79 -13.88 10.55
CA ILE A 30 -24.61 -14.33 9.78
C ILE A 30 -23.68 -13.15 9.37
N ALA A 31 -24.08 -11.90 9.62
CA ALA A 31 -23.18 -10.76 9.51
C ALA A 31 -22.32 -10.62 10.78
N GLY A 32 -21.54 -11.66 11.10
CA GLY A 32 -20.62 -11.62 12.23
C GLY A 32 -19.49 -10.65 11.96
N GLU A 33 -19.43 -9.54 12.72
CA GLU A 33 -18.26 -8.67 12.75
C GLU A 33 -17.06 -9.49 13.26
N PHE A 34 -16.05 -9.68 12.41
CA PHE A 34 -14.81 -10.32 12.82
C PHE A 34 -13.98 -9.33 13.66
N PRO A 35 -13.41 -9.75 14.81
CA PRO A 35 -12.55 -8.88 15.60
C PRO A 35 -11.34 -8.42 14.80
N ASP A 36 -10.92 -7.15 14.96
CA ASP A 36 -9.72 -6.59 14.34
C ASP A 36 -8.48 -7.46 14.54
N GLU A 37 -8.33 -8.05 15.73
CA GLU A 37 -7.21 -8.94 16.05
C GLU A 37 -7.21 -10.18 15.13
N PHE A 38 -8.38 -10.77 14.89
CA PHE A 38 -8.52 -11.88 13.95
C PHE A 38 -8.16 -11.44 12.53
N LEU A 39 -8.66 -10.29 12.09
CA LEU A 39 -8.37 -9.74 10.76
C LEU A 39 -6.87 -9.46 10.56
N ARG A 40 -6.17 -8.95 11.58
CA ARG A 40 -4.72 -8.71 11.53
C ARG A 40 -3.90 -10.00 11.46
N ARG A 41 -4.36 -11.07 12.12
CA ARG A 41 -3.68 -12.38 12.10
C ARG A 41 -3.79 -13.13 10.78
N ILE A 42 -4.80 -12.84 9.96
CA ILE A 42 -4.93 -13.47 8.64
C ILE A 42 -3.76 -13.02 7.75
N PRO A 43 -2.98 -13.93 7.15
CA PRO A 43 -1.96 -13.54 6.17
C PRO A 43 -2.64 -13.01 4.91
N LYS A 44 -2.36 -11.76 4.56
CA LYS A 44 -2.98 -11.06 3.42
C LYS A 44 -1.96 -10.69 2.35
N THR A 45 -2.46 -10.37 1.18
CA THR A 45 -1.71 -9.71 0.11
C THR A 45 -2.39 -8.42 -0.30
N ASP A 46 -1.61 -7.38 -0.61
CA ASP A 46 -2.13 -6.13 -1.17
C ASP A 46 -1.45 -5.81 -2.50
N LEU A 47 -2.19 -5.99 -3.58
CA LEU A 47 -1.67 -5.89 -4.96
C LEU A 47 -2.02 -4.56 -5.64
N HIS A 48 -2.73 -3.67 -4.94
CA HIS A 48 -3.20 -2.41 -5.50
C HIS A 48 -3.13 -1.29 -4.47
N CYS A 49 -1.90 -0.86 -4.18
CA CYS A 49 -1.70 0.23 -3.24
C CYS A 49 -0.69 1.27 -3.74
N HIS A 50 -1.12 2.53 -3.74
CA HIS A 50 -0.35 3.66 -4.26
C HIS A 50 0.56 4.24 -3.17
N LEU A 51 1.85 4.38 -3.44
CA LEU A 51 2.80 4.96 -2.48
C LEU A 51 2.45 6.43 -2.15
N ASP A 52 2.18 7.22 -3.18
CA ASP A 52 1.77 8.62 -3.12
C ASP A 52 0.36 8.83 -2.53
N GLY A 53 -0.41 7.76 -2.38
CA GLY A 53 -1.69 7.75 -1.68
C GLY A 53 -1.64 7.20 -0.25
N SER A 54 -0.48 6.72 0.20
CA SER A 54 -0.34 5.98 1.48
C SER A 54 0.63 6.67 2.45
N ILE A 55 0.76 7.99 2.35
CA ILE A 55 1.60 8.79 3.25
C ILE A 55 0.82 9.06 4.54
N ARG A 56 1.45 8.83 5.70
CA ARG A 56 0.89 9.25 6.98
C ARG A 56 0.75 10.77 7.00
N ILE A 57 -0.41 11.28 7.44
CA ILE A 57 -0.69 12.73 7.46
C ILE A 57 0.37 13.50 8.27
N GLN A 58 0.80 12.95 9.41
CA GLN A 58 1.87 13.57 10.21
C GLN A 58 3.19 13.64 9.44
N THR A 59 3.57 12.57 8.74
CA THR A 59 4.78 12.56 7.90
C THR A 59 4.68 13.57 6.77
N LEU A 60 3.51 13.72 6.13
CA LEU A 60 3.31 14.76 5.13
C LEU A 60 3.52 16.16 5.72
N ILE A 61 2.95 16.45 6.90
CA ILE A 61 3.13 17.72 7.60
C ILE A 61 4.62 17.98 7.89
N ASP A 62 5.33 16.99 8.41
CA ASP A 62 6.75 17.09 8.76
C ASP A 62 7.59 17.40 7.50
N LEU A 63 7.41 16.62 6.44
CA LEU A 63 8.11 16.79 5.17
C LEU A 63 7.81 18.15 4.55
N CYS A 64 6.55 18.60 4.56
CA CYS A 64 6.21 19.92 4.03
C CYS A 64 6.89 21.05 4.82
N LYS A 65 6.99 20.95 6.15
CA LYS A 65 7.72 21.93 6.97
C LYS A 65 9.21 21.93 6.66
N GLU A 66 9.84 20.76 6.61
CA GLU A 66 11.27 20.60 6.31
C GLU A 66 11.64 21.16 4.92
N GLN A 67 10.75 20.96 3.95
CA GLN A 67 10.96 21.33 2.55
C GLN A 67 10.41 22.72 2.20
N ASN A 68 9.83 23.45 3.17
CA ASN A 68 9.15 24.74 2.95
C ASN A 68 8.04 24.67 1.88
N LEU A 69 7.26 23.59 1.87
CA LEU A 69 6.10 23.41 0.99
C LEU A 69 4.82 23.83 1.72
N GLU A 70 3.95 24.57 1.03
CA GLU A 70 2.68 24.99 1.62
C GLU A 70 1.64 23.86 1.65
N LEU A 71 0.95 23.75 2.78
CA LEU A 71 -0.24 22.93 2.96
C LEU A 71 -1.44 23.83 3.32
N PRO A 72 -2.69 23.42 3.02
CA PRO A 72 -3.88 24.14 3.45
C PRO A 72 -3.98 24.27 4.98
N SER A 73 -3.40 23.33 5.70
CA SER A 73 -3.21 23.34 7.15
C SER A 73 -2.02 22.48 7.56
N TYR A 74 -1.46 22.75 8.74
CA TYR A 74 -0.46 21.90 9.40
C TYR A 74 -1.03 21.20 10.64
N ASP A 75 -2.35 21.22 10.81
CA ASP A 75 -3.08 20.42 11.79
C ASP A 75 -3.61 19.13 11.16
N VAL A 76 -3.45 18.01 11.87
CA VAL A 76 -3.83 16.68 11.37
C VAL A 76 -5.33 16.56 11.16
N GLU A 77 -6.15 17.09 12.06
CA GLU A 77 -7.61 16.97 12.00
C GLU A 77 -8.21 17.89 10.94
N GLU A 78 -7.65 19.09 10.76
CA GLU A 78 -8.00 19.97 9.64
C GLU A 78 -7.66 19.33 8.29
N LEU A 79 -6.50 18.67 8.16
CA LEU A 79 -6.16 17.94 6.94
C LEU A 79 -7.06 16.73 6.69
N LYS A 80 -7.43 15.96 7.73
CA LYS A 80 -8.37 14.83 7.60
C LYS A 80 -9.75 15.28 7.12
N THR A 81 -10.23 16.41 7.60
CA THR A 81 -11.59 16.89 7.27
C THR A 81 -11.64 17.74 6.01
N GLY A 82 -10.54 18.43 5.66
CA GLY A 82 -10.48 19.30 4.49
C GLY A 82 -9.90 18.66 3.23
N LEU A 83 -8.76 17.95 3.38
CA LEU A 83 -7.96 17.44 2.26
C LEU A 83 -8.10 15.93 2.07
N PHE A 84 -8.01 15.15 3.15
CA PHE A 84 -8.08 13.68 3.18
C PHE A 84 -9.43 13.18 3.67
N LYS A 85 -10.49 13.70 3.05
CA LYS A 85 -11.89 13.46 3.41
C LYS A 85 -12.29 11.99 3.32
N GLU A 86 -13.29 11.60 4.10
CA GLU A 86 -13.92 10.28 4.00
C GLU A 86 -14.69 10.11 2.67
N LYS A 87 -15.26 11.21 2.16
CA LYS A 87 -16.08 11.21 0.93
C LYS A 87 -15.71 12.38 0.03
N TYR A 88 -15.69 12.11 -1.27
CA TYR A 88 -15.45 13.08 -2.33
C TYR A 88 -16.62 13.05 -3.31
N ASN A 89 -16.87 14.17 -3.99
CA ASN A 89 -17.96 14.26 -4.96
C ASN A 89 -17.63 13.51 -6.26
N ASN A 90 -16.36 13.48 -6.64
CA ASN A 90 -15.88 12.80 -7.85
C ASN A 90 -14.36 12.51 -7.77
N LEU A 91 -13.85 11.81 -8.78
CA LEU A 91 -12.42 11.45 -8.88
C LEU A 91 -11.52 12.68 -9.03
N GLU A 92 -11.97 13.72 -9.74
CA GLU A 92 -11.17 14.94 -9.94
C GLU A 92 -10.88 15.65 -8.61
N GLU A 93 -11.89 15.77 -7.76
CA GLU A 93 -11.73 16.31 -6.41
C GLU A 93 -10.79 15.45 -5.56
N TYR A 94 -10.91 14.12 -5.63
CA TYR A 94 -10.01 13.21 -4.91
C TYR A 94 -8.55 13.39 -5.34
N LEU A 95 -8.29 13.56 -6.64
CA LEU A 95 -6.94 13.70 -7.16
C LEU A 95 -6.26 15.02 -6.76
N GLN A 96 -7.00 16.02 -6.25
CA GLN A 96 -6.40 17.27 -5.78
C GLN A 96 -5.42 17.05 -4.62
N CYS A 97 -5.65 16.07 -3.74
CA CYS A 97 -4.73 15.83 -2.63
C CYS A 97 -3.35 15.33 -3.08
N PHE A 98 -3.27 14.68 -4.25
CA PHE A 98 -2.02 14.14 -4.79
C PHE A 98 -1.01 15.22 -5.15
N MET A 99 -1.43 16.47 -5.38
CA MET A 99 -0.48 17.57 -5.63
C MET A 99 0.44 17.80 -4.43
N TYR A 100 -0.06 17.59 -3.20
CA TYR A 100 0.71 17.78 -1.97
C TYR A 100 1.59 16.57 -1.68
N THR A 101 1.03 15.37 -1.80
CA THR A 101 1.77 14.13 -1.53
C THR A 101 2.90 13.92 -2.53
N THR A 102 2.67 14.17 -3.81
CA THR A 102 3.71 14.05 -4.84
C THR A 102 4.79 15.14 -4.70
N ALA A 103 4.43 16.36 -4.27
CA ALA A 103 5.40 17.42 -4.02
C ALA A 103 6.33 17.09 -2.85
N ALA A 104 5.81 16.52 -1.76
CA ALA A 104 6.59 16.12 -0.59
C ALA A 104 7.56 14.96 -0.88
N LEU A 105 7.31 14.17 -1.92
CA LEU A 105 8.11 13.00 -2.31
C LEU A 105 9.22 13.31 -3.33
N ARG A 106 9.72 14.55 -3.38
CA ARG A 106 10.77 14.98 -4.32
C ARG A 106 12.17 15.05 -3.71
N GLN A 107 12.42 14.29 -2.64
CA GLN A 107 13.72 14.14 -1.99
C GLN A 107 13.96 12.66 -1.64
N THR A 108 15.22 12.22 -1.69
CA THR A 108 15.57 10.79 -1.52
C THR A 108 15.27 10.27 -0.12
N ASP A 109 15.49 11.09 0.90
CA ASP A 109 15.19 10.80 2.30
C ASP A 109 13.68 10.73 2.56
N ALA A 110 12.89 11.64 1.98
CA ALA A 110 11.44 11.61 2.02
C ALA A 110 10.89 10.32 1.39
N LEU A 111 11.40 9.94 0.22
CA LEU A 111 11.03 8.70 -0.47
C LEU A 111 11.38 7.46 0.36
N GLU A 112 12.57 7.42 0.96
CA GLU A 112 12.99 6.32 1.82
C GLU A 112 12.11 6.22 3.08
N ARG A 113 11.87 7.35 3.76
CA ARG A 113 11.02 7.42 4.96
C ARG A 113 9.62 6.93 4.67
N VAL A 114 8.95 7.48 3.66
CA VAL A 114 7.57 7.13 3.33
C VAL A 114 7.45 5.68 2.89
N SER A 115 8.42 5.16 2.13
CA SER A 115 8.40 3.76 1.70
C SER A 115 8.60 2.79 2.86
N TYR A 116 9.46 3.13 3.82
CA TYR A 116 9.61 2.38 5.06
C TYR A 116 8.31 2.40 5.88
N GLU A 117 7.75 3.59 6.13
CA GLU A 117 6.53 3.75 6.92
C GLU A 117 5.34 3.00 6.30
N PHE A 118 5.23 3.04 4.97
CA PHE A 118 4.26 2.30 4.19
C PHE A 118 4.38 0.79 4.41
N ALA A 119 5.58 0.22 4.26
CA ALA A 119 5.80 -1.20 4.45
C ALA A 119 5.47 -1.65 5.88
N VAL A 120 5.89 -0.86 6.89
CA VAL A 120 5.55 -1.09 8.29
C VAL A 120 4.03 -1.12 8.50
N ASP A 121 3.29 -0.18 7.91
CA ASP A 121 1.82 -0.12 8.04
C ASP A 121 1.15 -1.35 7.40
N GLN A 122 1.60 -1.77 6.22
CA GLN A 122 1.13 -2.98 5.55
C GLN A 122 1.37 -4.23 6.41
N PHE A 123 2.58 -4.38 6.94
CA PHE A 123 2.95 -5.53 7.76
C PHE A 123 2.18 -5.57 9.09
N ASN A 124 1.94 -4.41 9.71
CA ASN A 124 1.15 -4.28 10.95
C ASN A 124 -0.33 -4.63 10.79
N VAL A 125 -0.87 -4.56 9.58
CA VAL A 125 -2.22 -5.05 9.30
C VAL A 125 -2.23 -6.50 8.84
N GLY A 126 -1.08 -7.20 8.81
CA GLY A 126 -0.96 -8.62 8.48
C GLY A 126 -0.80 -8.92 6.99
N VAL A 127 -0.45 -7.92 6.18
CA VAL A 127 -0.02 -8.16 4.81
C VAL A 127 1.35 -8.81 4.83
N ARG A 128 1.51 -9.96 4.17
CA ARG A 128 2.79 -10.67 4.02
C ARG A 128 3.47 -10.32 2.71
N TYR A 129 2.70 -10.02 1.67
CA TYR A 129 3.22 -9.60 0.39
C TYR A 129 2.41 -8.44 -0.17
N PHE A 130 3.08 -7.38 -0.64
CA PHE A 130 2.42 -6.30 -1.35
C PHE A 130 3.15 -5.92 -2.65
N GLU A 131 2.41 -5.33 -3.57
CA GLU A 131 2.94 -4.70 -4.77
C GLU A 131 2.62 -3.20 -4.74
N VAL A 132 3.60 -2.42 -4.30
CA VAL A 132 3.45 -0.96 -4.24
C VAL A 132 3.56 -0.37 -5.63
N ARG A 133 2.64 0.53 -5.98
CA ARG A 133 2.62 1.21 -7.29
C ARG A 133 2.81 2.70 -7.15
N PHE A 134 3.55 3.28 -8.10
CA PHE A 134 3.69 4.72 -8.26
C PHE A 134 4.28 5.04 -9.63
N ALA A 135 4.21 6.32 -10.01
CA ALA A 135 4.81 6.86 -11.23
C ALA A 135 6.09 7.64 -10.88
N PRO A 136 7.31 7.08 -11.08
CA PRO A 136 8.56 7.73 -10.67
C PRO A 136 8.75 9.14 -11.23
N GLN A 137 8.22 9.40 -12.43
CA GLN A 137 8.23 10.70 -13.10
C GLN A 137 7.47 11.81 -12.35
N LEU A 138 6.55 11.48 -11.44
CA LEU A 138 5.89 12.49 -10.60
C LEU A 138 6.82 13.03 -9.50
N PHE A 139 7.83 12.24 -9.13
CA PHE A 139 8.80 12.53 -8.08
C PHE A 139 10.13 13.05 -8.64
N ALA A 140 10.49 12.63 -9.85
CA ALA A 140 11.72 13.04 -10.52
C ALA A 140 11.79 14.57 -10.74
N ILE A 141 13.01 15.10 -10.68
CA ILE A 141 13.33 16.49 -10.99
C ILE A 141 14.48 16.50 -12.01
N PRO A 142 14.29 17.05 -13.22
CA PRO A 142 15.33 17.15 -14.23
C PRO A 142 16.65 17.73 -13.69
N GLY A 143 17.74 16.99 -13.90
CA GLY A 143 19.08 17.38 -13.46
C GLY A 143 19.34 17.32 -11.96
N THR A 144 18.36 16.94 -11.12
CA THR A 144 18.50 16.93 -9.66
C THR A 144 18.14 15.58 -9.03
N LEU A 145 17.02 14.97 -9.42
CA LEU A 145 16.54 13.71 -8.88
C LEU A 145 16.05 12.84 -10.03
N THR A 146 16.81 11.80 -10.39
CA THR A 146 16.46 10.94 -11.53
C THR A 146 15.39 9.91 -11.14
N MET A 147 14.69 9.34 -12.13
CA MET A 147 13.80 8.20 -11.87
C MET A 147 14.54 7.00 -11.25
N GLU A 148 15.83 6.81 -11.56
CA GLU A 148 16.65 5.78 -10.94
C GLU A 148 16.87 6.05 -9.46
N ASP A 149 17.17 7.31 -9.09
CA ASP A 149 17.31 7.72 -7.68
C ASP A 149 16.00 7.53 -6.91
N VAL A 150 14.87 7.84 -7.55
CA VAL A 150 13.55 7.59 -6.99
C VAL A 150 13.36 6.10 -6.67
N LEU A 151 13.58 5.22 -7.66
CA LEU A 151 13.42 3.77 -7.50
C LEU A 151 14.35 3.22 -6.42
N LYS A 152 15.61 3.66 -6.40
CA LYS A 152 16.58 3.26 -5.38
C LYS A 152 16.16 3.69 -3.98
N SER A 153 15.66 4.92 -3.84
CA SER A 153 15.25 5.48 -2.55
C SER A 153 14.02 4.76 -1.99
N VAL A 154 13.02 4.50 -2.84
CA VAL A 154 11.85 3.70 -2.47
C VAL A 154 12.29 2.30 -2.04
N ASN A 155 13.10 1.63 -2.86
CA ASN A 155 13.56 0.28 -2.56
C ASN A 155 14.36 0.21 -1.25
N LYS A 156 15.18 1.23 -0.91
CA LYS A 156 15.90 1.27 0.37
C LYS A 156 14.96 1.21 1.56
N GLY A 157 13.88 2.00 1.55
CA GLY A 157 12.89 2.02 2.63
C GLY A 157 12.18 0.69 2.78
N LEU A 158 11.76 0.09 1.65
CA LEU A 158 11.10 -1.22 1.62
C LEU A 158 12.04 -2.34 2.11
N VAL A 159 13.29 -2.40 1.61
CA VAL A 159 14.30 -3.37 2.07
C VAL A 159 14.49 -3.28 3.58
N ARG A 160 14.58 -2.06 4.13
CA ARG A 160 14.80 -1.85 5.57
C ARG A 160 13.65 -2.45 6.37
N ALA A 161 12.40 -2.08 6.06
CA ALA A 161 11.23 -2.59 6.76
C ALA A 161 11.11 -4.12 6.63
N THR A 162 11.29 -4.67 5.43
CA THR A 162 11.20 -6.12 5.20
C THR A 162 12.27 -6.89 5.98
N LYS A 163 13.51 -6.39 6.04
CA LYS A 163 14.57 -7.02 6.84
C LYS A 163 14.25 -7.01 8.33
N GLU A 164 13.76 -5.89 8.85
CA GLU A 164 13.36 -5.77 10.26
C GLU A 164 12.26 -6.79 10.60
N TYR A 165 11.21 -6.86 9.79
CA TYR A 165 10.09 -7.78 10.05
C TYR A 165 10.45 -9.26 9.86
N ASN A 166 11.33 -9.58 8.92
CA ASN A 166 11.82 -10.95 8.74
C ASN A 166 12.80 -11.41 9.83
N SER A 167 13.27 -10.51 10.69
CA SER A 167 14.08 -10.86 11.87
C SER A 167 13.24 -11.22 13.10
N HIS A 168 11.91 -11.15 13.01
CA HIS A 168 11.04 -11.61 14.09
C HIS A 168 11.16 -13.14 14.26
N GLU A 169 11.18 -13.60 15.52
CA GLU A 169 11.37 -15.02 15.87
C GLU A 169 10.41 -15.94 15.12
N ALA A 170 9.13 -15.57 15.02
CA ALA A 170 8.12 -16.37 14.33
C ALA A 170 8.39 -16.56 12.83
N VAL A 171 9.09 -15.63 12.18
CA VAL A 171 9.51 -15.76 10.78
C VAL A 171 10.80 -16.58 10.69
N GLU A 172 11.79 -16.30 11.55
CA GLU A 172 13.06 -17.03 11.57
C GLU A 172 12.89 -18.52 11.94
N SER A 173 11.95 -18.85 12.81
CA SER A 173 11.60 -20.22 13.17
C SER A 173 10.86 -20.97 12.06
N GLY A 174 10.27 -20.24 11.11
CA GLY A 174 9.39 -20.77 10.07
C GLY A 174 7.95 -21.01 10.52
N ASP A 175 7.56 -20.53 11.71
CA ASP A 175 6.16 -20.61 12.19
C ASP A 175 5.23 -19.69 11.37
N GLU A 176 5.77 -18.61 10.83
CA GLU A 176 5.08 -17.67 9.95
C GLU A 176 5.83 -17.47 8.63
N PRO A 177 5.12 -17.19 7.52
CA PRO A 177 5.76 -16.89 6.25
C PRO A 177 6.52 -15.56 6.29
N GLU A 178 7.58 -15.49 5.49
CA GLU A 178 8.35 -14.27 5.27
C GLU A 178 7.48 -13.14 4.71
N TYR A 179 7.88 -11.92 5.06
CA TYR A 179 7.42 -10.70 4.44
C TYR A 179 8.20 -10.44 3.15
N ALA A 180 7.50 -10.03 2.10
CA ALA A 180 8.07 -9.73 0.80
C ALA A 180 7.33 -8.56 0.13
N TYR A 181 7.92 -8.00 -0.93
CA TYR A 181 7.29 -6.93 -1.70
C TYR A 181 7.72 -6.95 -3.17
N GLY A 182 6.87 -6.36 -4.01
CA GLY A 182 7.17 -5.97 -5.39
C GLY A 182 6.98 -4.46 -5.60
N ILE A 183 7.64 -3.92 -6.62
CA ILE A 183 7.47 -2.53 -7.07
C ILE A 183 6.86 -2.54 -8.48
N ILE A 184 5.69 -1.94 -8.64
CA ILE A 184 5.05 -1.69 -9.94
C ILE A 184 5.35 -0.27 -10.36
N VAL A 185 6.12 -0.13 -11.45
CA VAL A 185 6.42 1.17 -12.05
C VAL A 185 5.34 1.55 -13.06
N CYS A 186 4.55 2.57 -12.74
CA CYS A 186 3.51 3.08 -13.60
C CYS A 186 4.08 4.06 -14.63
N ALA A 187 4.15 3.62 -15.89
CA ALA A 187 4.43 4.52 -17.01
C ALA A 187 3.19 5.37 -17.33
N MET A 188 3.30 6.68 -17.14
CA MET A 188 2.27 7.61 -17.62
C MET A 188 2.43 7.75 -19.13
N ARG A 189 1.34 7.68 -19.88
CA ARG A 189 1.34 7.63 -21.36
C ARG A 189 1.81 8.92 -22.04
N TYR A 190 2.20 9.95 -21.26
CA TYR A 190 2.45 11.30 -21.74
C TYR A 190 3.87 11.75 -21.38
N PHE A 191 4.84 11.42 -22.23
CA PHE A 191 6.21 11.91 -22.13
C PHE A 191 6.33 13.19 -22.96
N GLN A 192 6.09 14.35 -22.34
CA GLN A 192 6.41 15.65 -22.94
C GLN A 192 7.75 16.16 -22.40
N PRO A 193 8.50 16.99 -23.15
CA PRO A 193 9.79 17.53 -22.72
C PRO A 193 9.76 18.27 -21.38
N SER A 194 8.57 18.75 -20.98
CA SER A 194 8.31 19.46 -19.72
C SER A 194 7.66 18.60 -18.63
N PHE A 195 7.45 17.30 -18.88
CA PHE A 195 6.79 16.36 -17.97
C PHE A 195 7.61 15.06 -17.79
N SER A 196 8.93 15.16 -18.00
CA SER A 196 9.91 14.07 -17.83
C SER A 196 10.90 14.44 -16.74
#